data_AF-A0A226HGV6-F1
#
_entry.id   AF-A0A226HGV6-F1
#
_cell.length_a   1.000
_cell.length_b   1.000
_cell.length_c   1.000
_cell.angle_alpha   90.00
_cell.angle_beta   90.00
_cell.angle_gamma   90.00
#
_symmetry.space_group_name_H-M   'P 1'
#
loop_
_entity.id
_entity.type
_entity.pdbx_description
1 polymer ?
#
loop_
_entity_poly.entity_id
_entity_poly.type
_entity_poly.pdbx_seq_one_letter_code
_entity_poly.pdbx_strand_id
1 'polypeptide(L)'
;MRTTTLLMALVIFASCKAQVENKNVTKTLNHNTMERPIITPEFEKLHLENYKDGLKISKAFIDAGPEKGNEFSMYDYRKVDDTGTKMFGGSFLGGFRASFTKKDSYYTIAKSYYKNGNIHFKCITSSLFRQIKIGKQYFFNQDGKLENIVDHDKGWDYSYEKVIEYILERKLPLVSDNIYYGAEITQEEKEKKYWQLALDTRKTTNKSTWEIVKLDAMTGEILYQIEFEGDRIYHLDLGDNNPRAIEKIIVADKTLKK
;
A
#
# COMPACT_ATOMS: atom_id res chain seq x y z
N MET A 1 -15.85 -65.88 39.10
CA MET A 1 -16.67 -64.98 39.94
C MET A 1 -15.79 -63.77 40.27
N ARG A 2 -16.26 -62.55 39.95
CA ARG A 2 -15.58 -61.23 40.10
C ARG A 2 -14.38 -61.03 39.15
N THR A 3 -14.53 -60.55 37.91
CA THR A 3 -14.83 -59.16 37.45
C THR A 3 -14.16 -58.07 38.28
N THR A 4 -13.02 -57.58 37.80
CA THR A 4 -12.46 -56.27 38.18
C THR A 4 -12.28 -55.48 36.89
N THR A 5 -13.23 -54.60 36.63
CA THR A 5 -13.28 -53.70 35.48
C THR A 5 -12.29 -52.56 35.70
N LEU A 6 -11.34 -52.41 34.78
CA LEU A 6 -10.45 -51.24 34.71
C LEU A 6 -11.25 -50.08 34.11
N LEU A 7 -11.69 -49.14 34.94
CA LEU A 7 -12.41 -47.94 34.49
C LEU A 7 -11.40 -46.94 33.92
N MET A 8 -11.24 -46.95 32.60
CA MET A 8 -10.45 -45.97 31.85
C MET A 8 -11.26 -44.66 31.78
N ALA A 9 -10.94 -43.70 32.65
CA ALA A 9 -11.52 -42.37 32.60
C ALA A 9 -10.93 -41.60 31.40
N LEU A 10 -11.65 -41.64 30.28
CA LEU A 10 -11.39 -40.80 29.10
C LEU A 10 -11.84 -39.38 29.42
N VAL A 11 -10.91 -38.52 29.85
CA VAL A 11 -11.16 -37.08 30.00
C VAL A 11 -11.32 -36.49 28.60
N ILE A 12 -12.57 -36.24 28.21
CA ILE A 12 -12.94 -35.53 27.00
C ILE A 12 -12.54 -34.06 27.23
N PHE A 13 -11.43 -33.64 26.62
CA PHE A 13 -11.16 -32.21 26.44
C PHE A 13 -12.22 -31.65 25.51
N ALA A 14 -13.28 -31.08 26.09
CA ALA A 14 -14.14 -30.11 25.42
C ALA A 14 -13.29 -28.87 25.10
N SER A 15 -12.54 -28.95 24.00
CA SER A 15 -11.93 -27.79 23.41
C SER A 15 -13.06 -27.00 22.75
N CYS A 16 -13.51 -25.96 23.44
CA CYS A 16 -14.29 -24.88 22.85
C CYS A 16 -13.53 -24.34 21.63
N LYS A 17 -13.75 -24.93 20.46
CA LYS A 17 -13.53 -24.26 19.19
C LYS A 17 -14.64 -23.22 19.07
N ALA A 18 -14.45 -22.08 19.73
CA ALA A 18 -15.05 -20.85 19.27
C ALA A 18 -14.48 -20.64 17.86
N GLN A 19 -15.23 -21.06 16.85
CA GLN A 19 -15.02 -20.60 15.49
C GLN A 19 -15.24 -19.09 15.55
N VAL A 20 -14.14 -18.35 15.69
CA VAL A 20 -14.10 -16.95 15.30
C VAL A 20 -14.52 -16.96 13.84
N GLU A 21 -15.75 -16.54 13.60
CA GLU A 21 -16.26 -16.24 12.29
C GLU A 21 -15.29 -15.21 11.69
N ASN A 22 -14.34 -15.70 10.88
CA ASN A 22 -13.49 -14.84 10.07
C ASN A 22 -14.42 -14.13 9.11
N LYS A 23 -14.84 -12.93 9.47
CA LYS A 23 -15.41 -11.96 8.55
C LYS A 23 -14.35 -11.70 7.50
N ASN A 24 -14.40 -12.47 6.41
CA ASN A 24 -13.73 -12.16 5.17
C ASN A 24 -14.21 -10.76 4.76
N VAL A 25 -13.42 -9.74 5.07
CA VAL A 25 -13.62 -8.41 4.51
C VAL A 25 -13.12 -8.49 3.07
N THR A 26 -13.86 -9.22 2.25
CA THR A 26 -13.82 -9.07 0.80
C THR A 26 -14.40 -7.68 0.60
N LYS A 27 -13.55 -6.66 0.39
CA LYS A 27 -14.01 -5.33 -0.01
C LYS A 27 -14.69 -5.49 -1.37
N THR A 28 -15.98 -5.78 -1.35
CA THR A 28 -16.85 -5.72 -2.51
C THR A 28 -16.92 -4.28 -2.98
N LEU A 29 -16.82 -4.12 -4.29
CA LEU A 29 -16.81 -2.86 -5.02
C LEU A 29 -17.95 -1.95 -4.55
N ASN A 30 -17.61 -0.84 -3.91
CA ASN A 30 -18.51 0.32 -3.80
C ASN A 30 -17.98 1.32 -4.82
N HIS A 31 -18.67 1.52 -5.95
CA HIS A 31 -18.22 2.44 -7.01
C HIS A 31 -17.92 3.87 -6.51
N ASN A 32 -18.43 4.26 -5.33
CA ASN A 32 -18.14 5.52 -4.65
C ASN A 32 -16.72 5.65 -4.05
N THR A 33 -15.81 4.67 -4.25
CA THR A 33 -14.46 4.67 -3.67
C THR A 33 -13.33 5.10 -4.64
N MET A 34 -13.65 5.29 -5.93
CA MET A 34 -12.68 5.66 -6.98
C MET A 34 -12.57 7.17 -7.24
N GLU A 35 -13.39 8.00 -6.59
CA GLU A 35 -13.27 9.45 -6.68
C GLU A 35 -12.03 9.94 -5.93
N ARG A 36 -11.13 10.61 -6.66
CA ARG A 36 -9.93 11.20 -6.07
C ARG A 36 -10.32 12.32 -5.10
N PRO A 37 -9.67 12.43 -3.93
CA PRO A 37 -9.81 13.63 -3.11
C PRO A 37 -9.29 14.84 -3.88
N ILE A 38 -9.80 16.02 -3.54
CA ILE A 38 -9.33 17.28 -4.14
C ILE A 38 -8.27 17.88 -3.23
N ILE A 39 -7.12 18.23 -3.82
CA ILE A 39 -6.10 19.07 -3.21
C ILE A 39 -5.76 20.22 -4.15
N THR A 40 -5.41 21.35 -3.55
CA THR A 40 -5.36 22.65 -4.21
C THR A 40 -4.01 23.32 -3.92
N PRO A 41 -3.58 24.34 -4.70
CA PRO A 41 -2.24 24.93 -4.56
C PRO A 41 -2.10 25.94 -3.41
N GLU A 42 -3.15 26.20 -2.62
CA GLU A 42 -3.10 27.22 -1.57
C GLU A 42 -2.17 26.78 -0.43
N PHE A 43 -1.53 27.77 0.17
CA PHE A 43 -0.69 27.58 1.33
C PHE A 43 -1.48 27.03 2.53
N GLU A 44 -0.82 26.17 3.31
CA GLU A 44 -1.38 25.63 4.55
C GLU A 44 -0.36 25.73 5.68
N LYS A 45 -0.84 25.93 6.91
CA LYS A 45 -0.02 25.90 8.11
C LYS A 45 -0.48 24.78 9.03
N LEU A 46 0.47 24.10 9.64
CA LEU A 46 0.22 23.09 10.65
C LEU A 46 -0.31 23.76 11.91
N HIS A 47 -1.44 23.26 12.38
CA HIS A 47 -2.02 23.61 13.68
C HIS A 47 -1.94 22.37 14.58
N LEU A 48 -0.92 22.30 15.45
CA LEU A 48 -0.70 21.16 16.35
C LEU A 48 -1.89 20.90 17.28
N GLU A 49 -2.66 21.95 17.61
CA GLU A 49 -3.90 21.85 18.40
C GLU A 49 -4.94 20.89 17.81
N ASN A 50 -4.92 20.66 16.49
CA ASN A 50 -5.80 19.69 15.83
C ASN A 50 -5.52 18.23 16.24
N TYR A 51 -4.42 17.98 16.95
CA TYR A 51 -3.96 16.67 17.38
C TYR A 51 -3.87 16.53 18.91
N LYS A 52 -4.16 17.59 19.67
CA LYS A 52 -3.98 17.61 21.13
C LYS A 52 -4.63 16.42 21.84
N ASP A 53 -5.80 16.00 21.36
CA ASP A 53 -6.54 14.85 21.88
C ASP A 53 -5.98 13.55 21.28
N GLY A 54 -4.89 13.06 21.86
CA GLY A 54 -4.27 11.77 21.53
C GLY A 54 -2.85 11.84 20.96
N LEU A 55 -2.28 13.04 20.78
CA LEU A 55 -0.88 13.20 20.39
C LEU A 55 0.04 12.72 21.50
N LYS A 56 0.91 11.78 21.17
CA LYS A 56 1.98 11.30 22.04
C LYS A 56 3.28 11.97 21.62
N ILE A 57 3.99 12.51 22.60
CA ILE A 57 5.32 13.09 22.42
C ILE A 57 6.26 12.32 23.32
N SER A 58 7.25 11.66 22.74
CA SER A 58 8.31 10.97 23.47
C SER A 58 9.68 11.53 23.09
N LYS A 59 10.68 11.24 23.92
CA LYS A 59 12.07 11.56 23.63
C LYS A 59 12.74 10.33 23.04
N ALA A 60 13.48 10.52 21.96
CA ALA A 60 14.26 9.48 21.34
C ALA A 60 15.72 9.93 21.22
N PHE A 61 16.62 8.95 21.33
CA PHE A 61 18.05 9.14 21.17
C PHE A 61 18.46 8.36 19.92
N ILE A 62 19.16 9.02 19.00
CA ILE A 62 19.93 8.30 17.99
C ILE A 62 21.32 8.11 18.59
N ASP A 63 21.69 6.86 18.82
CA ASP A 63 23.06 6.49 19.13
C ASP A 63 23.88 6.58 17.82
N ALA A 64 24.58 7.70 17.65
CA ALA A 64 25.36 8.01 16.45
C ALA A 64 26.85 7.63 16.61
N GLY A 65 27.17 6.68 17.50
CA GLY A 65 28.55 6.30 17.79
C GLY A 65 29.20 7.18 18.87
N PRO A 66 30.53 7.40 18.86
CA PRO A 66 31.27 8.01 19.98
C PRO A 66 30.93 9.48 20.26
N GLU A 67 30.12 10.12 19.43
CA GLU A 67 29.59 11.46 19.67
C GLU A 67 28.26 11.39 20.42
N LYS A 68 28.12 12.17 21.50
CA LYS A 68 26.92 12.22 22.34
C LYS A 68 25.66 12.34 21.47
N GLY A 69 24.79 11.33 21.53
CA GLY A 69 23.55 11.28 20.77
C GLY A 69 22.70 12.53 21.00
N ASN A 70 22.16 13.10 19.92
CA ASN A 70 21.23 14.22 20.01
C ASN A 70 19.84 13.71 20.41
N GLU A 71 19.29 14.25 21.49
CA GLU A 71 17.92 13.99 21.91
C GLU A 71 16.95 14.74 21.00
N PHE A 72 15.94 14.05 20.47
CA PHE A 72 14.87 14.67 19.67
C PHE A 72 13.49 14.22 20.14
N SER A 73 12.49 15.08 19.91
CA SER A 73 11.10 14.78 20.20
C SER A 73 10.50 13.96 19.05
N MET A 74 9.97 12.78 19.38
CA MET A 74 9.18 11.96 18.48
C MET A 74 7.69 12.25 18.71
N TYR A 75 7.00 12.62 17.64
CA TYR A 75 5.56 12.88 17.63
C TYR A 75 4.86 11.69 17.00
N ASP A 76 3.84 11.17 17.66
CA ASP A 76 3.01 10.08 17.14
C ASP A 76 1.53 10.35 17.47
N TYR A 77 0.71 10.33 16.42
CA TYR A 77 -0.73 10.44 16.50
C TYR A 77 -1.36 9.51 15.47
N ARG A 78 -2.32 8.71 15.93
CA ARG A 78 -3.19 7.91 15.08
C ARG A 78 -4.61 7.96 15.63
N LYS A 79 -5.55 8.36 14.78
CA LYS A 79 -6.99 8.29 15.07
C LYS A 79 -7.68 7.53 13.94
N VAL A 80 -8.51 6.57 14.32
CA VAL A 80 -9.36 5.79 13.41
C VAL A 80 -10.79 5.95 13.91
N ASP A 81 -11.67 6.41 13.03
CA ASP A 81 -13.10 6.56 13.28
C ASP A 81 -13.90 6.26 12.00
N ASP A 82 -15.21 6.47 12.02
CA ASP A 82 -16.09 6.18 10.89
C ASP A 82 -15.82 7.04 9.64
N THR A 83 -15.08 8.15 9.78
CA THR A 83 -14.68 8.99 8.65
C THR A 83 -13.44 8.46 7.93
N GLY A 84 -12.57 7.74 8.66
CA GLY A 84 -11.34 7.22 8.12
C GLY A 84 -10.20 7.18 9.13
N THR A 85 -8.97 7.19 8.60
CA THR A 85 -7.74 7.17 9.39
C THR A 85 -6.99 8.48 9.23
N LYS A 86 -6.70 9.14 10.36
CA LYS A 86 -5.82 10.30 10.45
C LYS A 86 -4.53 9.90 11.14
N MET A 87 -3.40 10.25 10.53
CA MET A 87 -2.07 10.04 11.11
C MET A 87 -1.31 11.37 11.16
N PHE A 88 -0.48 11.53 12.17
CA PHE A 88 0.47 12.63 12.27
C PHE A 88 1.73 12.17 13.01
N GLY A 89 2.88 12.68 12.61
CA GLY A 89 4.11 12.39 13.32
C GLY A 89 5.30 13.23 12.88
N GLY A 90 6.41 13.05 13.58
CA GLY A 90 7.68 13.69 13.26
C GLY A 90 8.27 13.17 11.95
N SER A 91 9.02 14.01 11.24
CA SER A 91 9.81 13.61 10.08
C SER A 91 11.28 13.46 10.49
N PHE A 92 11.96 12.40 10.02
CA PHE A 92 13.37 12.13 10.33
C PHE A 92 14.30 13.28 9.90
N LEU A 93 13.95 13.99 8.82
CA LEU A 93 14.70 15.16 8.32
C LEU A 93 14.34 16.47 9.05
N GLY A 94 13.59 16.38 10.16
CA GLY A 94 12.97 17.50 10.84
C GLY A 94 11.61 17.88 10.22
N GLY A 95 10.78 18.56 11.04
CA GLY A 95 9.42 18.93 10.67
C GLY A 95 8.41 17.82 10.96
N PHE A 96 7.30 17.83 10.22
CA PHE A 96 6.14 16.98 10.51
C PHE A 96 5.55 16.34 9.25
N ARG A 97 4.82 15.25 9.43
CA ARG A 97 4.01 14.60 8.40
C ARG A 97 2.60 14.40 8.92
N ALA A 98 1.62 14.61 8.07
CA ALA A 98 0.23 14.32 8.34
C ALA A 98 -0.37 13.55 7.16
N SER A 99 -1.30 12.65 7.44
CA SER A 99 -2.08 12.01 6.39
C SER A 99 -3.52 11.76 6.80
N PHE A 100 -4.39 11.71 5.80
CA PHE A 100 -5.78 11.32 5.95
C PHE A 100 -6.21 10.37 4.84
N THR A 101 -6.76 9.24 5.23
CA THR A 101 -7.36 8.24 4.34
C THR A 101 -8.83 8.14 4.70
N LYS A 102 -9.72 8.61 3.84
CA LYS A 102 -11.17 8.46 4.03
C LYS A 102 -11.50 6.96 4.09
N LYS A 103 -12.47 6.59 4.92
CA LYS A 103 -12.95 5.20 5.04
C LYS A 103 -13.27 4.65 3.64
N ASP A 104 -12.78 3.44 3.38
CA ASP A 104 -12.90 2.71 2.11
C ASP A 104 -12.28 3.37 0.87
N SER A 105 -11.59 4.51 1.01
CA SER A 105 -10.93 5.18 -0.11
C SER A 105 -9.65 4.46 -0.54
N TYR A 106 -9.41 4.43 -1.86
CA TYR A 106 -8.13 4.02 -2.45
C TYR A 106 -7.06 5.11 -2.40
N TYR A 107 -7.36 6.26 -1.79
CA TYR A 107 -6.50 7.43 -1.77
C TYR A 107 -6.18 7.88 -0.34
N THR A 108 -4.97 8.38 -0.18
CA THR A 108 -4.50 9.06 1.02
C THR A 108 -4.02 10.44 0.64
N ILE A 109 -4.54 11.47 1.31
CA ILE A 109 -3.94 12.80 1.25
C ILE A 109 -2.73 12.78 2.18
N ALA A 110 -1.55 13.05 1.64
CA ALA A 110 -0.30 13.12 2.38
C ALA A 110 0.23 14.55 2.38
N LYS A 111 0.68 15.01 3.55
CA LYS A 111 1.22 16.35 3.77
C LYS A 111 2.51 16.26 4.57
N SER A 112 3.48 17.09 4.21
CA SER A 112 4.69 17.30 4.99
C SER A 112 4.83 18.78 5.30
N TYR A 113 5.33 19.09 6.49
CA TYR A 113 5.50 20.45 7.00
C TYR A 113 6.94 20.65 7.47
N TYR A 114 7.45 21.86 7.30
CA TYR A 114 8.69 22.30 7.92
C TYR A 114 8.54 22.45 9.44
N LYS A 115 9.66 22.64 10.16
CA LYS A 115 9.66 22.85 11.62
C LYS A 115 8.87 24.09 12.06
N ASN A 116 8.82 25.13 11.22
CA ASN A 116 8.02 26.34 11.47
C ASN A 116 6.51 26.13 11.25
N GLY A 117 6.09 24.91 10.89
CA GLY A 117 4.71 24.53 10.64
C GLY A 117 4.20 24.87 9.24
N ASN A 118 4.97 25.58 8.41
CA ASN A 118 4.58 25.85 7.03
C ASN A 118 4.57 24.54 6.23
N ILE A 119 3.56 24.36 5.35
CA ILE A 119 3.52 23.21 4.45
C ILE A 119 4.78 23.18 3.58
N HIS A 120 5.37 22.00 3.45
CA HIS A 120 6.50 21.72 2.56
C HIS A 120 6.00 21.08 1.27
N PHE A 121 5.14 20.06 1.38
CA PHE A 121 4.42 19.55 0.23
C PHE A 121 3.09 18.92 0.61
N LYS A 122 2.20 18.83 -0.38
CA LYS A 122 0.98 18.02 -0.29
C LYS A 122 0.74 17.27 -1.60
N CYS A 123 0.31 16.01 -1.49
CA CYS A 123 0.00 15.14 -2.61
C CYS A 123 -1.10 14.14 -2.25
N ILE A 124 -1.58 13.44 -3.27
CA ILE A 124 -2.42 12.25 -3.12
C ILE A 124 -1.53 11.04 -3.42
N THR A 125 -1.61 10.01 -2.58
CA THR A 125 -0.99 8.72 -2.81
C THR A 125 -2.03 7.61 -2.77
N SER A 126 -1.72 6.46 -3.36
CA SER A 126 -2.55 5.27 -3.16
C SER A 126 -2.54 4.87 -1.68
N SER A 127 -3.71 4.53 -1.13
CA SER A 127 -3.84 3.94 0.22
C SER A 127 -3.39 2.49 0.27
N LEU A 128 -3.35 1.83 -0.89
CA LEU A 128 -2.92 0.45 -1.07
C LEU A 128 -1.41 0.35 -1.34
N PHE A 129 -0.89 1.26 -2.17
CA PHE A 129 0.48 1.26 -2.70
C PHE A 129 1.12 2.64 -2.49
N ARG A 130 1.62 2.89 -1.28
CA ARG A 130 2.03 4.24 -0.82
C ARG A 130 3.09 4.92 -1.68
N GLN A 131 3.83 4.16 -2.50
CA GLN A 131 4.80 4.65 -3.46
C GLN A 131 4.16 5.33 -4.69
N ILE A 132 2.92 5.00 -5.03
CA ILE A 132 2.20 5.57 -6.17
C ILE A 132 1.64 6.93 -5.76
N LYS A 133 2.08 7.97 -6.47
CA LYS A 133 1.57 9.34 -6.35
C LYS A 133 0.57 9.59 -7.48
N ILE A 134 -0.48 10.33 -7.18
CA ILE A 134 -1.65 10.49 -8.06
C ILE A 134 -1.97 11.97 -8.21
N GLY A 135 -2.20 12.43 -9.44
CA GLY A 135 -2.48 13.83 -9.73
C GLY A 135 -1.33 14.77 -9.39
N LYS A 136 -1.69 16.01 -9.02
CA LYS A 136 -0.71 17.06 -8.74
C LYS A 136 -0.12 16.95 -7.34
N GLN A 137 1.19 17.07 -7.25
CA GLN A 137 1.93 17.31 -6.01
C GLN A 137 2.40 18.76 -5.99
N TYR A 138 2.08 19.48 -4.92
CA TYR A 138 2.46 20.88 -4.72
C TYR A 138 3.59 20.95 -3.70
N PHE A 139 4.64 21.69 -4.02
CA PHE A 139 5.78 21.95 -3.15
C PHE A 139 5.86 23.44 -2.83
N PHE A 140 6.20 23.75 -1.59
CA PHE A 140 6.31 25.10 -1.07
C PHE A 140 7.64 25.25 -0.34
N ASN A 141 8.22 26.46 -0.36
CA ASN A 141 9.36 26.74 0.51
C ASN A 141 8.95 26.97 1.95
N GLN A 142 9.97 27.11 2.79
CA GLN A 142 9.85 27.41 4.20
C GLN A 142 9.12 28.73 4.50
N ASP A 143 9.08 29.68 3.56
CA ASP A 143 8.30 30.93 3.67
C ASP A 143 6.83 30.76 3.29
N GLY A 144 6.45 29.58 2.77
CA GLY A 144 5.08 29.25 2.40
C GLY A 144 4.69 29.63 0.97
N LYS A 145 5.65 30.01 0.11
CA LYS A 145 5.38 30.27 -1.31
C LYS A 145 5.41 28.97 -2.10
N LEU A 146 4.49 28.81 -3.05
CA LEU A 146 4.48 27.68 -3.97
C LEU A 146 5.70 27.75 -4.90
N GLU A 147 6.50 26.70 -4.93
CA GLU A 147 7.75 26.64 -5.70
C GLU A 147 7.68 25.69 -6.88
N ASN A 148 6.95 24.57 -6.73
CA ASN A 148 6.91 23.55 -7.76
C ASN A 148 5.57 22.80 -7.77
N ILE A 149 5.16 22.37 -8.96
CA ILE A 149 4.01 21.50 -9.18
C ILE A 149 4.49 20.33 -10.04
N VAL A 150 4.37 19.12 -9.52
CA VAL A 150 4.64 17.90 -10.28
C VAL A 150 3.31 17.24 -10.59
N ASP A 151 3.04 17.00 -11.88
CA ASP A 151 1.85 16.27 -12.33
C ASP A 151 2.22 14.79 -12.53
N HIS A 152 1.79 13.94 -11.61
CA HIS A 152 2.07 12.50 -11.63
C HIS A 152 1.17 11.74 -12.61
N ASP A 153 0.11 12.35 -13.14
CA ASP A 153 -0.71 11.73 -14.19
C ASP A 153 -0.14 11.99 -15.59
N LYS A 154 0.85 12.87 -15.72
CA LYS A 154 1.41 13.22 -17.04
C LYS A 154 2.09 12.00 -17.67
N GLY A 155 1.53 11.55 -18.80
CA GLY A 155 1.98 10.36 -19.52
C GLY A 155 1.48 9.04 -18.92
N TRP A 156 0.39 9.10 -18.14
CA TRP A 156 -0.29 7.96 -17.51
C TRP A 156 -1.80 7.97 -17.84
N ASP A 157 -2.15 8.14 -19.12
CA ASP A 157 -3.53 8.22 -19.62
C ASP A 157 -4.35 6.94 -19.36
N TYR A 158 -3.67 5.80 -19.32
CA TYR A 158 -4.18 4.61 -18.66
C TYR A 158 -3.98 4.77 -17.15
N SER A 159 -4.93 5.44 -16.50
CA SER A 159 -4.76 5.94 -15.14
C SER A 159 -4.70 4.84 -14.08
N TYR A 160 -4.29 5.20 -12.87
CA TYR A 160 -4.35 4.33 -11.70
C TYR A 160 -5.74 3.70 -11.52
N GLU A 161 -6.80 4.46 -11.77
CA GLU A 161 -8.18 3.99 -11.66
C GLU A 161 -8.48 2.87 -12.66
N LYS A 162 -8.05 3.03 -13.91
CA LYS A 162 -8.20 1.99 -14.94
C LYS A 162 -7.40 0.74 -14.63
N VAL A 163 -6.26 0.87 -13.95
CA VAL A 163 -5.49 -0.29 -13.45
C VAL A 163 -6.25 -1.02 -12.35
N ILE A 164 -6.85 -0.28 -11.42
CA ILE A 164 -7.69 -0.87 -10.36
C ILE A 164 -8.91 -1.57 -10.97
N GLU A 165 -9.59 -0.93 -11.92
CA GLU A 165 -10.70 -1.52 -12.68
C GLU A 165 -10.27 -2.80 -13.39
N TYR A 166 -9.13 -2.79 -14.11
CA TYR A 166 -8.57 -3.98 -14.76
C TYR A 166 -8.39 -5.16 -13.80
N ILE A 167 -7.91 -4.93 -12.58
CA ILE A 167 -7.73 -6.00 -11.59
C ILE A 167 -9.08 -6.51 -11.08
N LEU A 168 -10.03 -5.60 -10.83
CA LEU A 168 -11.35 -5.94 -10.28
C LEU A 168 -12.25 -6.65 -11.30
N GLU A 169 -12.21 -6.26 -12.58
CA GLU A 169 -12.94 -6.92 -13.67
C GLU A 169 -12.49 -8.38 -13.83
N ARG A 170 -11.22 -8.66 -13.56
CA ARG A 170 -10.66 -10.01 -13.52
C ARG A 170 -11.01 -10.78 -12.23
N LYS A 171 -11.79 -10.19 -11.33
CA LYS A 171 -12.20 -10.76 -10.03
C LYS A 171 -11.01 -11.12 -9.13
N LEU A 172 -9.91 -10.37 -9.27
CA LEU A 172 -8.68 -10.57 -8.50
C LEU A 172 -8.67 -9.68 -7.25
N PRO A 173 -8.07 -10.15 -6.14
CA PRO A 173 -8.00 -9.36 -4.92
C PRO A 173 -6.99 -8.20 -5.04
N LEU A 174 -7.41 -6.97 -4.75
CA LEU A 174 -6.51 -5.82 -4.64
C LEU A 174 -5.58 -5.91 -3.42
N VAL A 175 -6.11 -6.42 -2.30
CA VAL A 175 -5.40 -6.59 -1.03
C VAL A 175 -5.75 -7.96 -0.48
N SER A 176 -4.80 -8.56 0.24
CA SER A 176 -5.00 -9.79 1.00
C SER A 176 -4.46 -9.61 2.41
N ASP A 177 -5.10 -10.27 3.37
CA ASP A 177 -4.67 -10.32 4.78
C ASP A 177 -3.28 -10.95 4.91
N ASN A 178 -2.94 -11.81 3.96
CA ASN A 178 -1.58 -12.26 3.75
C ASN A 178 -0.91 -11.34 2.73
N ILE A 179 0.14 -10.64 3.17
CA ILE A 179 0.96 -9.71 2.37
C ILE A 179 1.51 -10.33 1.09
N TYR A 180 1.56 -11.66 0.98
CA TYR A 180 2.05 -12.40 -0.18
C TYR A 180 1.02 -12.52 -1.31
N TYR A 181 -0.26 -12.19 -1.08
CA TYR A 181 -1.38 -12.75 -1.83
C TYR A 181 -2.43 -11.73 -2.32
N GLY A 182 -1.98 -10.53 -2.68
CA GLY A 182 -2.79 -9.49 -3.34
C GLY A 182 -2.17 -9.01 -4.64
N ALA A 183 -2.73 -7.95 -5.21
CA ALA A 183 -2.08 -7.22 -6.29
C ALA A 183 -0.91 -6.41 -5.73
N GLU A 184 0.20 -6.36 -6.47
CA GLU A 184 1.22 -5.32 -6.33
C GLU A 184 1.24 -4.49 -7.60
N ILE A 185 1.27 -3.16 -7.43
CA ILE A 185 1.26 -2.20 -8.53
C ILE A 185 2.48 -1.31 -8.39
N THR A 186 3.25 -1.20 -9.47
CA THR A 186 4.42 -0.31 -9.57
C THR A 186 4.34 0.52 -10.84
N GLN A 187 4.73 1.79 -10.73
CA GLN A 187 4.97 2.68 -11.87
C GLN A 187 6.43 2.55 -12.29
N GLU A 188 6.67 2.19 -13.55
CA GLU A 188 8.01 2.13 -14.13
C GLU A 188 8.14 3.17 -15.23
N GLU A 189 9.22 3.95 -15.17
CA GLU A 189 9.58 4.97 -16.16
C GLU A 189 11.06 4.79 -16.53
N LYS A 190 11.31 3.85 -17.45
CA LYS A 190 12.62 3.65 -18.09
C LYS A 190 12.59 4.28 -19.48
N GLU A 191 12.65 3.45 -20.53
CA GLU A 191 12.48 3.91 -21.92
C GLU A 191 11.01 4.14 -22.30
N LYS A 192 10.10 3.49 -21.56
CA LYS A 192 8.67 3.54 -21.76
C LYS A 192 7.96 3.53 -20.41
N LYS A 193 6.88 4.29 -20.29
CA LYS A 193 6.02 4.27 -19.10
C LYS A 193 5.09 3.08 -19.16
N TYR A 194 5.06 2.29 -18.09
CA TYR A 194 4.13 1.17 -17.96
C TYR A 194 3.80 0.91 -16.48
N TRP A 195 2.62 0.34 -16.27
CA TRP A 195 2.24 -0.26 -14.99
C TRP A 195 2.76 -1.67 -14.94
N GLN A 196 3.51 -2.02 -13.92
CA GLN A 196 3.85 -3.40 -13.62
C GLN A 196 2.93 -3.92 -12.53
N LEU A 197 2.25 -5.02 -12.82
CA LEU A 197 1.34 -5.71 -11.91
C LEU A 197 1.91 -7.07 -11.58
N ALA A 198 1.91 -7.44 -10.30
CA ALA A 198 2.04 -8.82 -9.88
C ALA A 198 0.72 -9.24 -9.22
N LEU A 199 0.07 -10.25 -9.78
CA LEU A 199 -1.33 -10.58 -9.50
C LEU A 199 -1.48 -12.02 -9.01
N ASP A 200 -2.11 -12.19 -7.86
CA ASP A 200 -2.50 -13.51 -7.35
C ASP A 200 -3.78 -13.99 -8.05
N THR A 201 -3.67 -15.05 -8.85
CA THR A 201 -4.77 -15.62 -9.64
C THR A 201 -5.37 -16.88 -9.04
N ARG A 202 -4.97 -17.28 -7.84
CA ARG A 202 -5.37 -18.57 -7.24
C ARG A 202 -6.87 -18.70 -7.03
N LYS A 203 -7.52 -17.58 -6.68
CA LYS A 203 -8.98 -17.52 -6.50
C LYS A 203 -9.75 -17.74 -7.80
N THR A 204 -9.15 -17.44 -8.94
CA THR A 204 -9.80 -17.56 -10.25
C THR A 204 -9.44 -18.85 -10.97
N THR A 205 -8.25 -19.39 -10.74
CA THR A 205 -7.76 -20.62 -11.40
C THR A 205 -7.98 -21.89 -10.57
N ASN A 206 -8.26 -21.76 -9.26
CA ASN A 206 -8.26 -22.85 -8.28
C ASN A 206 -6.94 -23.64 -8.24
N LYS A 207 -5.83 -23.01 -8.66
CA LYS A 207 -4.47 -23.55 -8.63
C LYS A 207 -3.57 -22.56 -7.90
N SER A 208 -2.39 -22.98 -7.45
CA SER A 208 -1.38 -22.01 -6.98
C SER A 208 -0.75 -21.33 -8.19
N THR A 209 -1.40 -20.29 -8.74
CA THR A 209 -0.87 -19.51 -9.88
C THR A 209 -0.85 -18.01 -9.60
N TRP A 210 0.08 -17.31 -10.25
CA TRP A 210 0.17 -15.86 -10.21
C TRP A 210 0.70 -15.34 -11.55
N GLU A 211 0.47 -14.05 -11.82
CA GLU A 211 0.86 -13.41 -13.07
C GLU A 211 1.74 -12.19 -12.84
N ILE A 212 2.63 -11.92 -13.80
CA ILE A 212 3.19 -10.57 -14.01
C ILE A 212 2.58 -10.01 -15.29
N VAL A 213 2.06 -8.79 -15.21
CA VAL A 213 1.49 -8.06 -16.34
C VAL A 213 2.17 -6.70 -16.44
N LYS A 214 2.61 -6.31 -17.64
CA LYS A 214 3.00 -4.93 -17.94
C LYS A 214 1.93 -4.30 -18.82
N LEU A 215 1.30 -3.22 -18.35
CA LEU A 215 0.31 -2.45 -19.10
C LEU A 215 0.92 -1.13 -19.56
N ASP A 216 0.77 -0.82 -20.83
CA ASP A 216 1.17 0.47 -21.39
C ASP A 216 0.50 1.62 -20.62
N ALA A 217 1.28 2.59 -20.14
CA ALA A 217 0.76 3.68 -19.33
C ALA A 217 -0.14 4.65 -20.12
N MET A 218 -0.07 4.66 -21.44
CA MET A 218 -0.90 5.51 -22.30
C MET A 218 -2.17 4.78 -22.75
N THR A 219 -2.03 3.55 -23.22
CA THR A 219 -3.12 2.84 -23.91
C THR A 219 -3.78 1.74 -23.07
N GLY A 220 -3.10 1.22 -22.06
CA GLY A 220 -3.51 0.02 -21.35
C GLY A 220 -3.24 -1.29 -22.09
N GLU A 221 -2.57 -1.24 -23.24
CA GLU A 221 -2.17 -2.45 -23.97
C GLU A 221 -1.27 -3.33 -23.10
N ILE A 222 -1.53 -4.64 -23.09
CA ILE A 222 -0.63 -5.61 -22.46
C ILE A 222 0.68 -5.68 -23.28
N LEU A 223 1.76 -5.16 -22.69
CA LEU A 223 3.10 -5.19 -23.26
C LEU A 223 3.86 -6.47 -22.92
N TYR A 224 3.49 -7.10 -21.81
CA TYR A 224 4.08 -8.34 -21.33
C TYR A 224 3.09 -9.04 -20.41
N GLN A 225 2.97 -10.36 -20.55
CA GLN A 225 2.20 -11.16 -19.62
C GLN A 225 2.78 -12.55 -19.51
N ILE A 226 2.94 -12.99 -18.28
CA ILE A 226 3.47 -14.29 -17.92
C ILE A 226 2.66 -14.84 -16.77
N GLU A 227 2.35 -16.13 -16.84
CA GLU A 227 1.72 -16.88 -15.77
C GLU A 227 2.74 -17.85 -15.18
N PHE A 228 2.74 -17.96 -13.86
CA PHE A 228 3.54 -18.88 -13.09
C PHE A 228 2.64 -19.84 -12.33
N GLU A 229 2.95 -21.13 -12.34
CA GLU A 229 2.37 -22.11 -11.44
C GLU A 229 3.35 -22.42 -10.30
N GLY A 230 2.92 -22.23 -9.06
CA GLY A 230 3.70 -22.34 -7.83
C GLY A 230 3.42 -21.20 -6.85
N ASP A 231 3.93 -21.33 -5.63
CA ASP A 231 3.81 -20.28 -4.63
C ASP A 231 4.65 -19.05 -4.99
N ARG A 232 4.09 -17.86 -4.72
CA ARG A 232 4.77 -16.58 -4.88
C ARG A 232 5.79 -16.37 -3.76
N ILE A 233 7.07 -16.39 -4.08
CA ILE A 233 8.17 -16.05 -3.15
C ILE A 233 8.59 -14.60 -3.42
N TYR A 234 8.85 -13.81 -2.36
CA TYR A 234 9.15 -12.37 -2.47
C TYR A 234 10.34 -12.04 -3.38
N HIS A 235 10.27 -10.87 -4.01
CA HIS A 235 11.26 -10.27 -4.88
C HIS A 235 12.68 -10.23 -4.29
N LEU A 236 13.65 -10.87 -4.96
CA LEU A 236 15.03 -10.39 -5.24
C LEU A 236 15.89 -11.44 -5.98
N ASP A 237 15.50 -12.72 -5.98
CA ASP A 237 16.20 -13.78 -6.73
C ASP A 237 15.46 -14.17 -8.02
N LEU A 238 15.21 -13.20 -8.90
CA LEU A 238 15.15 -13.49 -10.34
C LEU A 238 16.57 -13.59 -10.94
N GLY A 239 17.60 -13.61 -10.09
CA GLY A 239 18.91 -14.15 -10.44
C GLY A 239 18.80 -15.67 -10.50
N ASP A 240 18.82 -16.21 -11.72
CA ASP A 240 19.07 -17.59 -12.10
C ASP A 240 18.65 -18.69 -11.09
N ASN A 241 17.53 -19.35 -11.41
CA ASN A 241 17.06 -20.64 -10.87
C ASN A 241 16.06 -20.59 -9.70
N ASN A 242 14.78 -20.33 -10.01
CA ASN A 242 13.70 -20.98 -9.28
C ASN A 242 13.20 -22.20 -10.09
N PRO A 243 13.74 -23.42 -9.87
CA PRO A 243 13.40 -24.62 -10.66
C PRO A 243 11.98 -25.17 -10.40
N ARG A 244 11.12 -24.46 -9.65
CA ARG A 244 9.79 -24.95 -9.23
C ARG A 244 8.60 -24.20 -9.82
N ALA A 245 8.80 -23.03 -10.41
CA ALA A 245 7.71 -22.32 -11.06
C ALA A 245 7.63 -22.75 -12.53
N ILE A 246 6.52 -23.36 -12.94
CA ILE A 246 6.27 -23.57 -14.37
C ILE A 246 5.89 -22.21 -14.95
N GLU A 247 6.68 -21.77 -15.91
CA GLU A 247 6.50 -20.49 -16.60
C GLU A 247 5.73 -20.68 -17.90
N LYS A 248 4.69 -19.87 -18.09
CA LYS A 248 3.94 -19.77 -19.34
C LYS A 248 3.90 -18.32 -19.80
N ILE A 249 4.66 -18.02 -20.84
CA ILE A 249 4.59 -16.71 -21.52
C ILE A 249 3.26 -16.63 -22.28
N ILE A 250 2.42 -15.66 -21.91
CA ILE A 250 1.14 -15.37 -22.56
C ILE A 250 1.33 -14.30 -23.63
N VAL A 251 2.07 -13.23 -23.29
CA VAL A 251 2.47 -12.17 -24.22
C VAL A 251 3.96 -11.93 -24.04
N ALA A 252 4.74 -12.11 -25.11
CA ALA A 252 6.18 -11.84 -25.10
C ALA A 252 6.49 -10.37 -24.78
N ASP A 253 7.61 -10.13 -24.10
CA ASP A 253 7.94 -8.80 -23.57
C ASP A 253 8.27 -7.79 -24.68
N LYS A 254 7.33 -6.87 -24.94
CA LYS A 254 7.49 -5.77 -25.90
C LYS A 254 8.26 -4.58 -25.33
N THR A 255 8.62 -4.59 -24.04
CA THR A 255 9.39 -3.52 -23.38
C THR A 255 10.89 -3.69 -23.53
N LEU A 256 11.35 -4.92 -23.79
CA LEU A 256 12.73 -5.21 -24.13
C LEU A 256 12.90 -5.01 -25.65
N LYS A 257 13.47 -3.87 -26.06
CA LYS A 257 13.92 -3.76 -27.46
C LYS A 257 15.11 -4.71 -27.68
N LYS A 258 15.06 -5.41 -28.81
CA LYS A 258 16.25 -5.92 -29.50
C LYS A 258 17.09 -4.77 -30.03
#